data_AF-A0A954LM39-F1
#
_entry.id   AF-A0A954LM39-F1
#
_cell.length_a   1.000
_cell.length_b   1.000
_cell.length_c   1.000
_cell.angle_alpha   90.00
_cell.angle_beta   90.00
_cell.angle_gamma   90.00
#
_symmetry.space_group_name_H-M   'P 1'
#
loop_
_entity.id
_entity.type
_entity.pdbx_description
1 polymer ?
#
loop_
_entity_poly.entity_id
_entity_poly.type
_entity_poly.pdbx_seq_one_letter_code
_entity_poly.pdbx_strand_id
1 'polypeptide(L)'
;MPQFEYSRWDGTQEFSPQSADELFDQISQYMLQYGDEVLDNLQDWEEEHPDLIDMLIKQGYVEKDKEGRFFVTPKGIKRVENKSLEELFNITRKDQIGKHETEFRGTGQTQHEE
;
A
#
# COMPACT_ATOMS: atom_id res chain seq x y z
N MET A 1 -4.12 13.25 15.30
CA MET A 1 -3.74 12.33 14.21
C MET A 1 -5.04 11.94 13.51
N PRO A 2 -5.13 11.97 12.17
CA PRO A 2 -6.34 11.50 11.51
C PRO A 2 -6.43 9.98 11.70
N GLN A 3 -7.57 9.52 12.18
CA GLN A 3 -7.85 8.11 12.43
C GLN A 3 -8.62 7.61 11.21
N PHE A 4 -7.96 6.83 10.36
CA PHE A 4 -8.58 6.22 9.19
C PHE A 4 -9.22 4.90 9.60
N GLU A 5 -10.50 4.74 9.29
CA GLU A 5 -11.29 3.56 9.59
C GLU A 5 -11.70 2.92 8.25
N TYR A 6 -11.24 1.70 8.00
CA TYR A 6 -11.57 0.98 6.78
C TYR A 6 -13.05 0.57 6.83
N SER A 7 -13.83 1.07 5.87
CA SER A 7 -15.22 0.66 5.67
C SER A 7 -15.38 -0.01 4.31
N ARG A 8 -16.28 -0.98 4.23
CA ARG A 8 -16.68 -1.57 2.96
C ARG A 8 -17.42 -0.51 2.15
N TRP A 9 -17.03 -0.32 0.89
CA TRP A 9 -17.64 0.62 -0.04
C TRP A 9 -19.17 0.46 -0.11
N ASP A 10 -19.91 1.53 0.17
CA ASP A 10 -21.39 1.55 0.16
C ASP A 10 -21.97 2.39 -0.98
N GLY A 11 -21.11 2.94 -1.85
CA GLY A 11 -21.50 3.73 -3.01
C GLY A 11 -21.82 5.20 -2.72
N THR A 12 -21.74 5.66 -1.46
CA THR A 12 -22.02 7.05 -1.09
C THR A 12 -20.77 7.90 -0.87
N GLN A 13 -19.58 7.29 -0.86
CA GLN A 13 -18.33 8.00 -0.69
C GLN A 13 -17.92 8.75 -1.97
N GLU A 14 -17.42 9.98 -1.84
CA GLU A 14 -16.79 10.70 -2.95
C GLU A 14 -15.33 10.24 -3.12
N PHE A 15 -14.97 9.81 -4.33
CA PHE A 15 -13.59 9.47 -4.66
C PHE A 15 -12.71 10.72 -4.70
N SER A 16 -11.68 10.76 -3.85
CA SER A 16 -10.72 11.86 -3.78
C SER A 16 -9.37 11.46 -4.41
N PRO A 17 -8.50 12.41 -4.77
CA PRO A 17 -7.14 12.10 -5.23
C PRO A 17 -6.35 11.18 -4.28
N GLN A 18 -6.57 11.29 -2.97
CA GLN A 18 -5.92 10.42 -1.97
C GLN A 18 -6.40 8.97 -2.08
N SER A 19 -7.65 8.77 -2.51
CA SER A 19 -8.21 7.44 -2.74
C SER A 19 -7.54 6.71 -3.91
N ALA A 20 -7.04 7.45 -4.92
CA ALA A 20 -6.27 6.89 -6.04
C ALA A 20 -4.88 6.41 -5.61
N ASP A 21 -4.22 7.20 -4.76
CA ASP A 21 -2.94 6.90 -4.16
C ASP A 21 -3.01 5.61 -3.33
N GLU A 22 -4.02 5.50 -2.47
CA GLU A 22 -4.24 4.31 -1.63
C GLU A 22 -4.61 3.08 -2.46
N LEU A 23 -5.48 3.23 -3.46
CA LEU A 23 -5.82 2.16 -4.39
C LEU A 23 -4.57 1.66 -5.12
N PHE A 24 -3.76 2.59 -5.65
CA PHE A 24 -2.54 2.24 -6.36
C PHE A 24 -1.52 1.56 -5.43
N ASP A 25 -1.42 1.96 -4.15
CA ASP A 25 -0.56 1.28 -3.17
C ASP A 25 -0.99 -0.17 -2.94
N GLN A 26 -2.30 -0.45 -2.91
CA GLN A 26 -2.81 -1.81 -2.80
C GLN A 26 -2.42 -2.64 -4.03
N ILE A 27 -2.64 -2.10 -5.23
CA ILE A 27 -2.24 -2.78 -6.48
C ILE A 27 -0.71 -2.99 -6.51
N SER A 28 0.06 -2.02 -6.03
CA SER A 28 1.53 -2.09 -5.96
C SER A 28 2.02 -3.29 -5.15
N GLN A 29 1.34 -3.64 -4.04
CA GLN A 29 1.69 -4.84 -3.27
C GLN A 29 1.53 -6.12 -4.09
N TYR A 30 0.45 -6.21 -4.87
CA TYR A 30 0.25 -7.32 -5.79
C TYR A 30 1.28 -7.31 -6.92
N MET A 31 1.62 -6.14 -7.49
CA MET A 31 2.66 -6.03 -8.52
C MET A 31 4.03 -6.52 -8.01
N LEU A 32 4.37 -6.23 -6.75
CA LEU A 32 5.62 -6.73 -6.16
C LEU A 32 5.65 -8.25 -6.00
N GLN A 33 4.48 -8.86 -5.79
CA GLN A 33 4.36 -10.30 -5.60
C GLN A 33 4.24 -11.08 -6.91
N TYR A 34 3.48 -10.55 -7.89
CA TYR A 34 3.08 -11.26 -9.11
C TYR A 34 3.60 -10.60 -10.40
N GLY A 35 4.26 -9.45 -10.30
CA GLY A 35 4.77 -8.69 -11.45
C GLY A 35 3.67 -7.95 -12.21
N ASP A 36 3.95 -7.67 -13.48
CA ASP A 36 3.10 -6.84 -14.34
C ASP A 36 1.80 -7.54 -14.78
N GLU A 37 1.68 -8.87 -14.59
CA GLU A 37 0.46 -9.64 -14.90
C GLU A 37 -0.77 -9.13 -14.14
N VAL A 38 -0.56 -8.43 -13.01
CA VAL A 38 -1.63 -7.78 -12.25
C VAL A 38 -2.36 -6.73 -13.08
N LEU A 39 -1.68 -6.09 -14.02
CA LEU A 39 -2.23 -5.01 -14.85
C LEU A 39 -3.28 -5.50 -15.84
N ASP A 40 -3.25 -6.77 -16.22
CA ASP A 40 -4.25 -7.34 -17.12
C ASP A 40 -5.66 -7.30 -16.47
N ASN A 41 -5.72 -7.44 -15.14
CA ASN A 41 -6.98 -7.34 -14.38
C ASN A 41 -7.57 -5.92 -14.38
N LEU A 42 -6.77 -4.89 -14.70
CA LEU A 42 -7.30 -3.52 -14.80
C LEU A 42 -8.27 -3.36 -15.97
N GLN A 43 -8.21 -4.25 -16.97
CA GLN A 43 -9.17 -4.27 -18.05
C GLN A 43 -10.57 -4.68 -17.57
N ASP A 44 -10.65 -5.74 -16.77
CA ASP A 44 -11.92 -6.16 -16.17
C ASP A 44 -12.46 -5.08 -15.21
N TRP A 45 -11.57 -4.45 -14.44
CA TRP A 45 -11.96 -3.38 -13.52
C TRP A 45 -12.42 -2.10 -14.23
N GLU A 46 -11.94 -1.83 -15.43
CA GLU A 46 -12.42 -0.69 -16.20
C GLU A 46 -13.90 -0.87 -16.59
N GLU A 47 -14.32 -2.10 -16.88
CA GLU A 47 -15.72 -2.40 -17.18
C GLU A 47 -16.61 -2.28 -15.94
N GLU A 48 -16.15 -2.77 -14.79
CA GLU A 48 -16.92 -2.76 -13.53
C GLU A 48 -16.91 -1.39 -12.85
N HIS A 49 -15.78 -0.69 -12.91
CA HIS A 49 -15.47 0.51 -12.12
C HIS A 49 -14.66 1.54 -12.94
N PRO A 50 -15.24 2.12 -14.01
CA PRO A 50 -14.52 3.03 -14.91
C PRO A 50 -13.94 4.25 -14.19
N ASP A 51 -14.63 4.78 -13.19
CA ASP A 51 -14.21 5.97 -12.44
C ASP A 51 -12.88 5.76 -11.69
N LEU A 52 -12.60 4.53 -11.23
CA LEU A 52 -11.35 4.18 -10.54
C LEU A 52 -10.16 4.24 -11.49
N ILE A 53 -10.32 3.60 -12.64
CA ILE A 53 -9.29 3.55 -13.70
C ILE A 53 -9.01 4.96 -14.21
N ASP A 54 -10.07 5.73 -14.47
CA ASP A 54 -9.99 7.13 -14.88
C ASP A 54 -9.16 7.94 -13.89
N MET A 55 -9.32 7.70 -12.59
CA MET A 55 -8.59 8.39 -11.55
C MET A 55 -7.12 7.97 -11.48
N LEU A 56 -6.82 6.68 -11.63
CA LEU A 56 -5.44 6.17 -11.70
C LEU A 56 -4.69 6.76 -12.92
N ILE A 57 -5.38 6.89 -14.06
CA ILE A 57 -4.85 7.54 -15.27
C ILE A 57 -4.67 9.04 -15.04
N LYS A 58 -5.67 9.73 -14.47
CA LYS A 58 -5.59 11.18 -14.18
C LYS A 58 -4.47 11.51 -13.18
N GLN A 59 -4.23 10.65 -12.19
CA GLN A 59 -3.09 10.76 -11.30
C GLN A 59 -1.77 10.37 -11.97
N GLY A 60 -1.82 9.77 -13.16
CA GLY A 60 -0.65 9.39 -13.94
C GLY A 60 0.10 8.22 -13.33
N TYR A 61 -0.57 7.29 -12.65
CA TYR A 61 0.05 6.06 -12.16
C TYR A 61 0.06 4.94 -13.19
N VAL A 62 -1.00 4.87 -13.99
CA VAL A 62 -1.14 3.93 -15.09
C VAL A 62 -1.52 4.68 -16.36
N GLU A 63 -1.16 4.13 -17.51
CA GLU A 63 -1.55 4.64 -18.83
C GLU A 63 -1.91 3.47 -19.73
N LYS A 64 -2.58 3.77 -20.85
CA LYS A 64 -2.87 2.80 -21.90
C LYS A 64 -1.95 3.01 -23.09
N ASP A 65 -1.40 1.91 -23.61
CA ASP A 65 -0.68 1.94 -24.87
C ASP A 65 -1.65 2.09 -26.06
N LYS A 66 -1.11 2.12 -27.28
CA LYS A 66 -1.91 2.23 -28.51
C LYS A 66 -2.79 1.00 -28.78
N GLU A 67 -2.48 -0.12 -28.14
CA GLU A 67 -3.20 -1.39 -28.24
C GLU A 67 -4.25 -1.52 -27.13
N GLY A 68 -4.33 -0.54 -26.23
CA GLY A 68 -5.29 -0.49 -25.12
C GLY A 68 -4.81 -1.18 -23.85
N ARG A 69 -3.58 -1.72 -23.81
CA ARG A 69 -3.04 -2.41 -22.64
C ARG A 69 -2.56 -1.41 -21.60
N PHE A 70 -2.82 -1.73 -20.34
CA PHE A 70 -2.34 -0.92 -19.23
C PHE A 70 -0.85 -1.15 -18.99
N PHE A 71 -0.13 -0.07 -18.72
CA PHE A 71 1.23 -0.10 -18.22
C PHE A 71 1.42 0.90 -17.09
N VAL A 72 2.36 0.62 -16.18
CA VAL A 72 2.70 1.53 -15.09
C VAL A 72 3.59 2.65 -15.61
N THR A 73 3.24 3.89 -15.31
CA THR A 73 4.05 5.05 -15.72
C THR A 73 5.34 5.14 -14.89
N PRO A 74 6.32 5.97 -15.30
CA PRO A 74 7.48 6.26 -14.46
C PRO A 74 7.13 6.82 -13.08
N LYS A 75 5.99 7.50 -12.93
CA LYS A 75 5.50 7.99 -11.63
C LYS A 75 4.99 6.82 -10.78
N GLY A 76 4.22 5.91 -11.38
CA GLY A 76 3.75 4.69 -10.72
C GLY A 76 4.90 3.81 -10.25
N ILE A 77 5.90 3.58 -11.10
CA ILE A 77 7.10 2.80 -10.75
C ILE A 77 7.80 3.40 -9.53
N LYS A 78 8.06 4.71 -9.53
CA LYS A 78 8.67 5.40 -8.38
C LYS A 78 7.87 5.24 -7.09
N ARG A 79 6.54 5.23 -7.18
CA ARG A 79 5.67 5.02 -6.02
C ARG A 79 5.80 3.59 -5.49
N VAL A 80 5.75 2.59 -6.36
CA VAL A 80 5.97 1.17 -6.02
C VAL A 80 7.35 0.99 -5.35
N GLU A 81 8.40 1.55 -5.93
CA GLU A 81 9.76 1.48 -5.40
C GLU A 81 9.86 2.09 -3.99
N ASN A 82 9.37 3.31 -3.81
CA ASN A 82 9.40 3.99 -2.51
C ASN A 82 8.60 3.20 -1.46
N LYS A 83 7.43 2.68 -1.81
CA LYS A 83 6.62 1.85 -0.92
C LYS A 83 7.35 0.59 -0.49
N SER A 84 8.00 -0.09 -1.43
CA SER A 84 8.80 -1.29 -1.18
C SER A 84 9.95 -1.00 -0.21
N LEU A 85 10.66 0.10 -0.43
CA LEU A 85 11.75 0.53 0.44
C LEU A 85 11.24 0.85 1.84
N GLU A 86 10.13 1.60 1.96
CA GLU A 86 9.50 1.87 3.25
C GLU A 86 9.13 0.59 3.99
N GLU A 87 8.52 -0.39 3.32
CA GLU A 87 8.16 -1.68 3.94
C GLU A 87 9.40 -2.44 4.43
N LEU A 88 10.43 -2.59 3.58
CA LEU A 88 11.68 -3.26 3.94
C LEU A 88 12.40 -2.59 5.14
N PHE A 89 12.46 -1.26 5.16
CA PHE A 89 13.15 -0.51 6.22
C PHE A 89 12.29 -0.30 7.48
N ASN A 90 10.96 -0.30 7.37
CA ASN A 90 10.07 -0.30 8.53
C ASN A 90 10.11 -1.65 9.26
N ILE A 91 10.25 -2.77 8.54
CA ILE A 91 10.49 -4.09 9.15
C ILE A 91 11.80 -4.06 9.95
N THR A 92 12.88 -3.52 9.37
CA THR A 92 14.19 -3.42 10.06
C THR A 92 14.14 -2.54 11.31
N ARG A 93 13.31 -1.49 11.34
CA ARG A 93 13.14 -0.64 12.53
C ARG A 93 12.32 -1.28 13.65
N LYS A 94 11.55 -2.34 13.37
CA LYS A 94 10.81 -3.06 14.41
C LYS A 94 11.74 -3.79 15.38
N ASP A 95 12.98 -4.05 14.97
CA ASP A 95 14.03 -4.66 15.82
C ASP A 95 14.90 -3.63 16.58
N GLN A 96 14.54 -2.34 16.59
CA GLN A 96 15.07 -1.42 17.61
C GLN A 96 14.37 -1.61 18.97
N ILE A 97 14.83 -2.66 19.66
CA ILE A 97 15.16 -2.75 21.10
C ILE A 97 13.99 -2.81 22.10
N GLY A 98 13.70 -4.03 22.58
CA GLY A 98 13.50 -4.30 24.01
C GLY A 98 12.14 -3.99 24.64
N LYS A 99 11.03 -3.96 23.89
CA LYS A 99 9.69 -3.71 24.45
C LYS A 99 8.56 -4.58 23.87
N HIS A 100 8.81 -5.86 23.66
CA HIS A 100 7.70 -6.82 23.66
C HIS A 100 7.44 -7.21 25.11
N GLU A 101 6.18 -7.11 25.59
CA GLU A 101 5.81 -7.80 26.83
C GLU A 101 5.91 -9.30 26.55
N THR A 102 7.04 -9.89 26.90
CA THR A 102 7.14 -11.33 27.07
C THR A 102 6.48 -11.67 28.40
N GLU A 103 5.59 -12.67 28.43
CA GLU A 103 4.99 -13.19 29.66
C GLU A 103 6.03 -13.71 30.67
N PHE A 104 7.28 -13.89 30.22
CA PHE A 104 8.38 -14.34 31.04
C PHE A 104 9.18 -13.17 31.62
N ARG A 105 8.86 -12.78 32.85
CA ARG A 105 9.75 -11.96 33.69
C ARG A 105 10.78 -12.89 34.32
N GLY A 106 12.03 -12.82 33.87
CA GLY A 106 13.15 -13.48 34.56
C GLY A 106 13.25 -13.00 36.02
N THR A 107 13.76 -13.86 36.91
CA THR A 107 13.92 -13.56 38.35
C THR A 107 14.95 -12.45 38.55
N GLY A 108 14.50 -11.19 38.51
CA GLY A 108 15.32 -10.05 38.90
C GLY A 108 15.44 -10.01 40.42
N GLN A 109 16.63 -10.30 40.94
CA GLN A 109 17.05 -9.84 42.25
C GLN A 109 17.88 -8.57 42.09
N THR A 110 17.43 -7.49 42.69
CA THR A 110 18.32 -6.41 43.12
C THR A 110 17.97 -6.12 44.57
N GLN A 111 18.83 -6.56 45.49
CA GLN A 111 18.87 -6.00 46.83
C GLN A 111 19.65 -4.69 46.74
N HIS A 112 18.99 -3.59 47.05
CA HIS A 112 19.70 -2.35 47.39
C HIS A 112 19.97 -2.41 48.89
N GLU A 113 21.25 -2.48 49.28
CA GLU A 113 21.67 -2.14 50.64
C GLU A 113 21.70 -0.61 50.79
N GLU A 114 21.48 -0.19 52.05
CA GLU A 114 21.07 1.13 52.57
C GLU A 114 21.80 2.38 52.04
#